data_AF-A0A9D5QNK1-F1
#
_entry.id   AF-A0A9D5QNK1-F1
#
_cell.length_a   1.000
_cell.length_b   1.000
_cell.length_c   1.000
_cell.angle_alpha   90.00
_cell.angle_beta   90.00
_cell.angle_gamma   90.00
#
_symmetry.space_group_name_H-M   'P 1'
#
loop_
_entity.id
_entity.type
_entity.pdbx_description
1 polymer ?
#
loop_
_entity_poly.entity_id
_entity_poly.type
_entity_poly.pdbx_seq_one_letter_code
_entity_poly.pdbx_strand_id
1 'polypeptide(L)'
;MITEEVITEIYKNYNKPCKNREDLNLPYFSALLSPHHKLTIDDDEVIVDSIEEFSPFKRFLIRGLFAVLEFDRNVAFVFQSHIIFFSKKDDTMSVHFRPAKKQSLFDRIFGKDFE
;
A
#
# COMPACT_ATOMS: atom_id res chain seq x y z
N MET A 1 4.62 16.47 -2.41
CA MET A 1 5.31 15.70 -3.48
C MET A 1 5.84 14.41 -2.87
N ILE A 2 5.70 13.26 -3.54
CA ILE A 2 6.21 11.97 -3.02
C ILE A 2 7.70 11.87 -3.36
N THR A 3 8.55 11.90 -2.34
CA THR A 3 10.01 11.71 -2.45
C THR A 3 10.43 10.41 -1.75
N GLU A 4 11.66 9.94 -2.00
CA GLU A 4 12.22 8.76 -1.32
C GLU A 4 12.27 8.91 0.22
N GLU A 5 12.50 10.14 0.70
CA GLU A 5 12.49 10.47 2.12
C GLU A 5 11.09 10.28 2.71
N VAL A 6 10.07 10.78 2.02
CA VAL A 6 8.66 10.62 2.40
C VAL A 6 8.27 9.15 2.39
N ILE A 7 8.64 8.39 1.35
CA ILE A 7 8.39 6.94 1.28
C ILE A 7 9.03 6.21 2.47
N THR A 8 10.28 6.56 2.78
CA THR A 8 11.01 6.00 3.93
C THR A 8 10.31 6.30 5.25
N GLU A 9 9.78 7.52 5.40
CA GLU A 9 9.04 7.93 6.58
C GLU A 9 7.69 7.21 6.72
N ILE A 10 6.96 7.01 5.60
CA ILE A 10 5.73 6.21 5.59
C ILE A 10 6.01 4.80 6.13
N TYR A 11 7.02 4.09 5.62
CA TYR A 11 7.34 2.74 6.11
C TYR A 11 7.79 2.70 7.58
N LYS A 12 8.34 3.80 8.11
CA LYS A 12 8.73 3.91 9.52
C LYS A 12 7.51 4.14 10.41
N ASN A 13 6.64 5.07 10.04
CA ASN A 13 5.48 5.49 10.82
C ASN A 13 4.35 4.47 10.76
N TYR A 14 4.16 3.83 9.60
CA TYR A 14 3.15 2.80 9.36
C TYR A 14 3.85 1.45 9.23
N ASN A 15 4.32 0.92 10.36
CA ASN A 15 5.03 -0.36 10.44
C ASN A 15 4.20 -1.50 11.05
N LYS A 16 2.92 -1.25 11.35
CA LYS A 16 1.96 -2.21 11.89
C LYS A 16 0.65 -2.13 11.09
N PRO A 17 -0.10 -3.25 10.99
CA PRO A 17 -1.44 -3.24 10.42
C PRO A 17 -2.33 -2.20 11.10
N CYS A 18 -3.24 -1.63 10.32
CA CYS A 18 -4.25 -0.74 10.87
C CYS A 18 -5.09 -1.49 11.90
N LYS A 19 -5.33 -0.90 13.07
CA LYS A 19 -6.04 -1.58 14.16
C LYS A 19 -7.54 -1.65 13.90
N ASN A 20 -8.11 -0.56 13.40
CA ASN A 20 -9.53 -0.45 13.09
C ASN A 20 -9.68 -0.11 11.62
N ARG A 21 -10.61 -0.77 10.95
CA ARG A 21 -10.85 -0.58 9.51
C ARG A 21 -11.31 0.85 9.21
N GLU A 22 -12.07 1.43 10.12
CA GLU A 22 -12.67 2.76 10.01
C GLU A 22 -11.60 3.85 9.86
N ASP A 23 -10.43 3.64 10.49
CA ASP A 23 -9.28 4.55 10.42
C ASP A 23 -8.68 4.64 9.00
N LEU A 24 -8.95 3.65 8.14
CA LEU A 24 -8.52 3.67 6.73
C LEU A 24 -9.37 4.59 5.86
N ASN A 25 -10.59 4.94 6.30
CA ASN A 25 -11.53 5.80 5.59
C ASN A 25 -11.70 5.47 4.09
N LEU A 26 -11.77 4.18 3.76
CA LEU A 26 -11.82 3.69 2.37
C LEU A 26 -12.98 4.29 1.55
N PRO A 27 -14.20 4.50 2.09
CA PRO A 27 -15.28 5.14 1.32
C PRO A 27 -14.92 6.55 0.84
N TYR A 28 -14.26 7.35 1.68
CA TYR A 28 -13.79 8.69 1.30
C TYR A 28 -12.77 8.62 0.17
N PHE A 29 -11.76 7.75 0.30
CA PHE A 29 -10.70 7.62 -0.70
C PHE A 29 -11.19 7.04 -2.03
N SER A 30 -12.13 6.09 -1.99
CA SER A 30 -12.78 5.59 -3.22
C SER A 30 -13.55 6.70 -3.93
N ALA A 31 -14.33 7.50 -3.20
CA ALA A 31 -15.02 8.65 -3.78
C ALA A 31 -14.05 9.68 -4.37
N LEU A 32 -12.97 10.00 -3.65
CA LEU A 32 -11.92 10.94 -4.09
C LEU A 32 -11.24 10.49 -5.40
N LEU A 33 -11.00 9.19 -5.54
CA LEU A 33 -10.34 8.60 -6.71
C LEU A 33 -11.28 8.24 -7.86
N SER A 34 -12.59 8.20 -7.61
CA SER A 34 -13.63 7.81 -8.59
C SER A 34 -13.61 8.54 -9.94
N PRO A 35 -13.12 9.81 -10.07
CA PRO A 35 -13.01 10.43 -11.39
C PRO A 35 -12.05 9.72 -12.34
N HIS A 36 -11.10 8.94 -11.82
CA HIS A 36 -10.03 8.32 -12.61
C HIS A 36 -9.83 6.83 -12.32
N HIS A 37 -10.20 6.36 -11.13
CA HIS A 37 -10.04 4.96 -10.71
C HIS A 37 -11.38 4.37 -10.30
N LYS A 38 -11.67 3.17 -10.78
CA LYS A 38 -12.87 2.45 -10.38
C LYS A 38 -12.53 1.48 -9.25
N LEU A 39 -12.75 1.94 -8.01
CA LEU A 39 -12.51 1.15 -6.80
C LEU A 39 -13.82 0.62 -6.24
N THR A 40 -13.96 -0.70 -6.24
CA THR A 40 -15.05 -1.41 -5.56
C THR A 40 -14.55 -1.86 -4.19
N ILE A 41 -15.22 -1.43 -3.13
CA ILE A 41 -14.90 -1.82 -1.75
C ILE A 41 -15.95 -2.82 -1.31
N ASP A 42 -15.50 -4.00 -0.91
CA ASP A 42 -16.33 -5.05 -0.30
C ASP A 42 -15.94 -5.23 1.18
N ASP A 43 -16.56 -6.19 1.87
CA ASP A 43 -16.37 -6.47 3.29
C ASP A 43 -14.93 -6.83 3.66
N ASP A 44 -14.13 -7.43 2.77
CA ASP A 44 -12.75 -7.85 3.08
C ASP A 44 -11.70 -7.31 2.12
N GLU A 45 -12.12 -6.81 0.96
CA GLU A 45 -11.22 -6.51 -0.15
C GLU A 45 -11.55 -5.19 -0.86
N VAL A 46 -10.53 -4.67 -1.54
CA VAL A 46 -10.67 -3.59 -2.52
C VAL A 46 -10.31 -4.18 -3.88
N ILE A 47 -11.16 -3.90 -4.86
CA ILE A 47 -11.00 -4.31 -6.26
C ILE A 47 -10.80 -3.06 -7.11
N VAL A 48 -9.74 -3.05 -7.91
CA VAL A 48 -9.41 -2.01 -8.89
C VAL A 48 -9.87 -2.47 -10.28
N ASP A 49 -11.07 -2.06 -10.68
CA ASP A 49 -11.70 -2.52 -11.93
C ASP A 49 -11.05 -1.94 -13.19
N SER A 50 -10.25 -0.88 -13.06
CA SER A 50 -9.52 -0.24 -14.17
C SER A 50 -8.24 -0.99 -14.58
N ILE A 51 -7.90 -2.09 -13.90
CA ILE A 51 -6.66 -2.84 -14.13
C ILE A 51 -6.93 -4.15 -14.88
N GLU A 52 -5.96 -4.55 -15.71
CA GLU A 52 -5.92 -5.84 -16.39
C GLU A 52 -6.17 -7.01 -15.43
N GLU A 53 -6.96 -8.00 -15.89
CA GLU A 53 -7.48 -9.08 -15.06
C GLU A 53 -6.40 -9.91 -14.34
N PHE A 54 -5.22 -10.01 -14.92
CA PHE A 54 -4.11 -10.81 -14.40
C PHE A 54 -3.14 -10.02 -13.51
N SER A 55 -3.42 -8.74 -13.24
CA SER A 55 -2.55 -7.95 -12.34
C SER A 55 -2.68 -8.43 -10.89
N PRO A 56 -1.57 -8.66 -10.17
CA PRO A 56 -1.60 -9.02 -8.76
C PRO A 56 -2.13 -7.87 -7.87
N PHE A 57 -2.25 -6.65 -8.41
CA PHE A 57 -2.76 -5.47 -7.70
C PHE A 57 -4.22 -5.16 -8.01
N LYS A 58 -4.88 -5.98 -8.86
CA LYS A 58 -6.30 -5.82 -9.17
C LYS A 58 -7.17 -6.00 -7.92
N ARG A 59 -6.77 -6.85 -6.99
CA ARG A 59 -7.53 -7.16 -5.78
C ARG A 59 -6.57 -7.27 -4.61
N PHE A 60 -6.90 -6.63 -3.51
CA PHE A 60 -6.12 -6.73 -2.28
C PHE A 60 -7.01 -6.69 -1.03
N LEU A 61 -6.54 -7.35 0.02
CA LEU A 61 -7.28 -7.47 1.26
C LEU A 61 -7.10 -6.24 2.14
N ILE A 62 -8.18 -5.75 2.72
CA ILE A 62 -8.22 -4.58 3.59
C ILE A 62 -7.41 -4.82 4.86
N ARG A 63 -7.41 -6.06 5.39
CA ARG A 63 -6.56 -6.45 6.54
C ARG A 63 -5.05 -6.30 6.29
N GLY A 64 -4.65 -6.22 5.02
CA GLY A 64 -3.25 -5.99 4.63
C GLY A 64 -2.85 -4.52 4.67
N LEU A 65 -3.80 -3.59 4.78
CA LEU A 65 -3.54 -2.15 4.80
C LEU A 65 -3.08 -1.69 6.18
N PHE A 66 -2.01 -0.92 6.17
CA PHE A 66 -1.43 -0.29 7.34
C PHE A 66 -1.95 1.15 7.48
N ALA A 67 -2.17 1.82 6.35
CA ALA A 67 -2.80 3.13 6.26
C ALA A 67 -3.25 3.45 4.82
N VAL A 68 -4.10 4.47 4.69
CA VAL A 68 -4.34 5.17 3.43
C VAL A 68 -4.08 6.65 3.64
N LEU A 69 -3.22 7.24 2.80
CA LEU A 69 -2.73 8.61 2.96
C LEU A 69 -3.05 9.47 1.74
N GLU A 70 -3.58 10.67 1.97
CA GLU A 70 -3.79 11.64 0.90
C GLU A 70 -2.53 12.48 0.66
N PHE A 71 -2.17 12.67 -0.60
CA PHE A 71 -1.19 13.65 -1.07
C PHE A 71 -1.82 14.55 -2.14
N ASP A 72 -1.17 15.67 -2.45
CA ASP A 72 -1.68 16.65 -3.43
C ASP A 72 -2.09 16.02 -4.77
N ARG A 73 -1.28 15.08 -5.26
CA ARG A 73 -1.45 14.46 -6.58
C ARG A 73 -1.87 13.01 -6.53
N ASN A 74 -1.68 12.31 -5.40
CA ASN A 74 -1.87 10.87 -5.31
C ASN A 74 -2.54 10.48 -3.99
N VAL A 75 -3.13 9.30 -3.93
CA VAL A 75 -3.50 8.62 -2.69
C VAL A 75 -2.63 7.38 -2.54
N ALA A 76 -2.04 7.18 -1.36
CA ALA A 76 -1.14 6.08 -1.06
C ALA A 76 -1.82 5.02 -0.19
N PHE A 77 -1.94 3.80 -0.70
CA PHE A 77 -2.39 2.62 0.03
C PHE A 77 -1.16 1.88 0.53
N VAL A 78 -0.96 1.90 1.85
CA VAL A 78 0.28 1.45 2.49
C VAL A 78 0.11 0.01 2.97
N PHE A 79 1.02 -0.87 2.53
CA PHE A 79 1.14 -2.25 2.98
C PHE A 79 2.50 -2.45 3.67
N GLN A 80 2.68 -3.62 4.29
CA GLN A 80 3.94 -3.98 4.95
C GLN A 80 5.17 -3.90 4.04
N SER A 81 5.03 -4.37 2.80
CA SER A 81 6.12 -4.59 1.84
C SER A 81 6.08 -3.66 0.64
N HIS A 82 5.00 -2.94 0.42
CA HIS A 82 4.83 -2.07 -0.74
C HIS A 82 3.83 -0.95 -0.46
N ILE A 83 3.84 0.07 -1.30
CA ILE A 83 2.86 1.16 -1.30
C ILE A 83 2.29 1.25 -2.71
N ILE A 84 0.97 1.26 -2.83
CA ILE A 84 0.28 1.51 -4.10
C ILE A 84 -0.10 2.99 -4.12
N PHE A 85 0.32 3.71 -5.17
CA PHE A 85 -0.04 5.09 -5.39
C PHE A 85 -1.05 5.19 -6.52
N PHE A 86 -2.23 5.74 -6.22
CA PHE A 86 -3.26 6.08 -7.21
C PHE A 86 -3.17 7.57 -7.53
N SER A 87 -3.09 7.92 -8.82
CA SER A 87 -3.12 9.31 -9.26
C SER A 87 -4.49 9.95 -9.08
N LYS A 88 -4.53 11.21 -8.67
CA LYS A 88 -5.75 12.04 -8.60
C LYS A 88 -6.01 12.80 -9.92
N LYS A 89 -5.18 12.62 -10.95
CA LYS A 89 -5.24 13.40 -12.20
C LYS A 89 -5.54 12.57 -13.44
N ASP A 90 -5.30 11.28 -13.36
CA ASP A 90 -5.41 10.30 -14.43
C ASP A 90 -5.56 8.90 -13.82
N ASP A 91 -5.75 7.90 -14.67
CA ASP A 91 -5.92 6.49 -14.33
C ASP A 91 -4.58 5.79 -14.01
N THR A 92 -3.49 6.53 -13.86
CA THR A 92 -2.18 5.94 -13.59
C THR A 92 -2.07 5.44 -12.16
N MET A 93 -1.46 4.27 -12.02
CA MET A 93 -1.13 3.65 -10.75
C MET A 93 0.33 3.23 -10.77
N SER A 94 1.03 3.42 -9.64
CA SER A 94 2.39 2.91 -9.46
C SER A 94 2.52 2.16 -8.14
N VAL A 95 3.44 1.20 -8.12
CA VAL A 95 3.73 0.40 -6.93
C VAL A 95 5.18 0.61 -6.55
N HIS A 96 5.40 1.06 -5.32
CA HIS A 96 6.73 1.13 -4.73
C HIS A 96 6.93 -0.07 -3.81
N PHE A 97 7.91 -0.92 -4.11
CA PHE A 97 8.27 -2.04 -3.24
C PHE A 97 9.33 -1.60 -2.24
N ARG A 98 9.13 -1.96 -0.97
CA ARG A 98 10.12 -1.77 0.08
C ARG A 98 11.39 -2.54 -0.33
N PRO A 99 12.56 -1.89 -0.34
CA PRO A 99 13.81 -2.59 -0.60
C PRO A 99 13.94 -3.78 0.37
N ALA A 100 14.29 -4.95 -0.17
CA ALA A 100 14.58 -6.10 0.68
C ALA A 100 15.62 -5.68 1.72
N LYS A 101 15.34 -5.92 3.00
CA LYS A 101 16.36 -5.75 4.03
C LYS A 101 17.52 -6.66 3.62
N LYS A 102 18.68 -6.09 3.30
CA LYS A 102 19.92 -6.86 3.20
C LYS A 102 19.98 -7.68 4.48
N GLN A 103 20.09 -9.01 4.36
CA GLN A 103 20.25 -9.91 5.50
C GLN A 103 21.21 -9.26 6.48
N SER A 104 20.73 -8.99 7.69
CA SER A 104 21.57 -8.36 8.69
C SER A 104 22.74 -9.31 8.93
N LEU A 105 23.95 -8.77 9.14
CA LEU A 105 25.08 -9.61 9.53
C LEU A 105 24.77 -10.45 10.78
N PHE A 106 23.81 -10.02 11.60
CA PHE A 106 23.25 -10.80 12.71
C PHE A 106 22.46 -12.04 12.26
N ASP A 107 21.72 -11.99 11.14
CA ASP A 107 20.99 -13.16 10.60
C ASP A 107 21.97 -14.25 10.15
N ARG A 108 23.17 -13.85 9.74
CA ARG A 108 24.27 -14.77 9.36
C ARG A 108 25.00 -15.38 10.55
N ILE A 109 25.01 -14.72 11.70
CA ILE A 109 25.72 -15.18 12.91
C ILE A 109 24.79 -16.01 13.81
N PHE A 110 23.50 -15.70 13.87
CA PHE A 110 22.52 -16.46 14.67
C PHE A 110 21.74 -17.52 13.88
N GLY A 111 21.91 -17.59 12.55
CA GLY A 111 21.16 -18.49 11.67
C GLY A 111 21.81 -19.86 11.41
N LYS A 112 22.82 -20.26 12.18
CA LYS A 112 23.52 -21.52 11.97
C LYS A 112 23.84 -22.22 13.29
N ASP A 113 22.80 -22.72 13.94
CA ASP A 113 22.83 -23.87 14.84
C ASP A 113 21.38 -24.28 15.07
N PHE A 114 20.90 -25.28 14.33
CA PHE A 114 19.89 -26.29 14.70
C PHE A 114 19.51 -27.07 13.41
N GLU A 115 19.86 -28.35 13.44
CA GLU A 115 19.84 -29.43 12.41
C GLU A 115 20.92 -29.42 11.32
#